data_AF-A0A6A6V8U1-F1
#
_entry.id   AF-A0A6A6V8U1-F1
#
_cell.length_a   1.000
_cell.length_b   1.000
_cell.length_c   1.000
_cell.angle_alpha   90.00
_cell.angle_beta   90.00
_cell.angle_gamma   90.00
#
_symmetry.space_group_name_H-M   'P 1'
#
loop_
_entity.id
_entity.type
_entity.pdbx_description
1 polymer ?
#
loop_
_entity_poly.entity_id
_entity_poly.type
_entity_poly.pdbx_seq_one_letter_code
_entity_poly.pdbx_strand_id
1 'polypeptide(L)'
;MADIPVFPWVPGTDFRPPVIVNVLRDFWDAQAAIDAKAATLNWIGAVKGDMQSGGGTYFKEYEHATIYCPRNADRKYTTAYEVHGHIRDRYKVIGGSRSVLGAPLSDELTNGDGTGRHSRFQNGLICWSAGTYAFEIYGPILARWDHHGGTRDFGPNSFGYPLSGEIDIPGGRMNSFERGQIILRNGTVTEQRYRDALIQSYNNQGGISSRLGLPLDPAMPIHRSSSAMSLNFRGGVILINLNSPDVQTYTNTTIRVTFTGLECQVRQERNDELIGCVSAFVQATKQIRAQEFPPQGEEEWKLGHDQQRIMPAYSILYEGPPAGIVLTASLLENDSDINAGAWADQFAAFHTSVRADTVVSLYDRLSNNDGSAIEAPFNRERTPIENYQRGIREVMDPALQNHVASWGVSCDHYPTRLIVVPWNGFEKEKKWLRREDDPHTVSYTEMIVLDAKDADGDLGVYAFYFDVGVVWT
;
A
#
# COMPACT_ATOMS: atom_id res chain seq x y z
N MET A 1 -12.65 67.61 -7.04
CA MET A 1 -14.06 67.97 -7.29
C MET A 1 -14.29 67.79 -8.78
N ALA A 2 -14.84 66.65 -9.20
CA ALA A 2 -15.28 66.45 -10.58
C ALA A 2 -16.78 66.75 -10.63
N ASP A 3 -17.18 67.44 -11.69
CA ASP A 3 -18.50 68.05 -11.87
C ASP A 3 -19.65 67.04 -11.77
N ILE A 4 -20.62 67.40 -10.93
CA ILE A 4 -21.92 66.74 -10.84
C ILE A 4 -22.70 67.09 -12.11
N PRO A 5 -23.25 66.14 -12.88
CA PRO A 5 -24.20 66.48 -13.93
C PRO A 5 -25.48 67.01 -13.28
N VAL A 6 -25.64 68.34 -13.31
CA VAL A 6 -26.86 69.02 -12.90
C VAL A 6 -27.90 68.79 -13.98
N PHE A 7 -28.81 67.85 -13.77
CA PHE A 7 -30.02 67.75 -14.59
C PHE A 7 -30.86 69.02 -14.37
N PRO A 8 -31.29 69.73 -15.43
CA PRO A 8 -32.12 70.91 -15.27
C PRO A 8 -33.42 70.56 -14.56
N TRP A 9 -33.70 71.27 -13.48
CA TRP A 9 -34.91 71.14 -12.68
C TRP A 9 -36.12 71.59 -13.51
N VAL A 10 -37.10 70.71 -13.70
CA VAL A 10 -38.42 71.05 -14.24
C VAL A 10 -39.37 71.20 -13.04
N PRO A 11 -39.89 72.41 -12.75
CA PRO A 11 -40.89 72.58 -11.70
C PRO A 11 -42.13 71.73 -11.97
N GLY A 12 -42.49 70.83 -11.05
CA GLY A 12 -43.78 70.13 -11.06
C GLY A 12 -43.75 68.63 -11.42
N THR A 13 -42.58 68.02 -11.69
CA THR A 13 -42.49 66.56 -11.89
C THR A 13 -41.53 65.93 -10.87
N ASP A 14 -42.07 65.55 -9.72
CA ASP A 14 -41.35 64.82 -8.66
C ASP A 14 -41.22 63.31 -9.00
N PHE A 15 -40.77 63.02 -10.23
CA PHE A 15 -40.52 61.65 -10.69
C PHE A 15 -39.02 61.43 -10.86
N ARG A 16 -38.30 61.37 -9.73
CA ARG A 16 -37.07 60.59 -9.64
C ARG A 16 -37.47 59.22 -9.10
N PRO A 17 -37.44 58.13 -9.89
CA PRO A 17 -37.84 56.82 -9.39
C PRO A 17 -37.01 56.49 -8.14
N PRO A 18 -37.62 56.07 -7.01
CA PRO A 18 -36.90 55.69 -5.78
C PRO A 18 -35.77 54.69 -6.03
N VAL A 19 -35.89 53.91 -7.11
CA VAL A 19 -34.92 52.91 -7.56
C VAL A 19 -33.57 53.53 -7.94
N ILE A 20 -33.52 54.65 -8.68
CA ILE A 20 -32.25 55.24 -9.14
C ILE A 20 -31.46 55.84 -7.96
N VAL A 21 -32.16 56.48 -7.02
CA VAL A 21 -31.54 57.08 -5.83
C VAL A 21 -30.92 56.01 -4.92
N ASN A 22 -31.61 54.88 -4.75
CA ASN A 22 -31.10 53.77 -3.95
C ASN A 22 -29.87 53.10 -4.58
N VAL A 23 -29.87 52.90 -5.91
CA VAL A 23 -28.73 52.30 -6.62
C VAL A 23 -27.48 53.18 -6.52
N LEU A 24 -27.63 54.49 -6.71
CA LEU A 24 -26.50 55.42 -6.59
C LEU A 24 -25.97 55.50 -5.15
N ARG A 25 -26.85 55.49 -4.15
CA ARG A 25 -26.43 55.47 -2.75
C ARG A 25 -25.65 54.19 -2.44
N ASP A 26 -26.17 53.03 -2.83
CA ASP A 26 -25.54 51.74 -2.59
C ASP A 26 -24.12 51.67 -3.22
N PHE A 27 -23.95 52.25 -4.41
CA PHE A 27 -22.65 52.38 -5.06
C PHE A 27 -21.68 53.23 -4.21
N TRP A 28 -22.10 54.41 -3.77
CA TRP A 28 -21.22 55.30 -3.00
C TRP A 28 -20.89 54.76 -1.60
N ASP A 29 -21.84 54.12 -0.93
CA ASP A 29 -21.63 53.47 0.36
C ASP A 29 -20.58 52.35 0.21
N ALA A 30 -20.71 51.51 -0.83
CA ALA A 30 -19.75 50.47 -1.13
C ALA A 30 -18.36 51.02 -1.50
N GLN A 31 -18.30 52.07 -2.32
CA GLN A 31 -17.05 52.73 -2.70
C GLN A 31 -16.33 53.26 -1.46
N ALA A 32 -17.04 53.92 -0.55
CA ALA A 32 -16.48 54.43 0.70
C ALA A 32 -15.94 53.32 1.59
N ALA A 33 -16.66 52.20 1.74
CA ALA A 33 -16.20 51.05 2.52
C ALA A 33 -14.95 50.40 1.90
N ILE A 34 -14.90 50.26 0.58
CA ILE A 34 -13.75 49.72 -0.15
C ILE A 34 -12.54 50.63 0.00
N ASP A 35 -12.69 51.93 -0.18
CA ASP A 35 -11.59 52.88 -0.08
C ASP A 35 -11.05 52.98 1.35
N ALA A 36 -11.93 52.94 2.35
CA ALA A 36 -11.53 52.87 3.76
C ALA A 36 -10.72 51.62 4.06
N LYS A 37 -11.13 50.46 3.55
CA LYS A 37 -10.38 49.21 3.69
C LYS A 37 -9.05 49.28 2.96
N ALA A 38 -9.03 49.74 1.71
CA ALA A 38 -7.82 49.88 0.91
C ALA A 38 -6.76 50.76 1.61
N ALA A 39 -7.19 51.83 2.27
CA ALA A 39 -6.29 52.72 3.02
C ALA A 39 -5.58 52.02 4.21
N THR A 40 -6.12 50.91 4.71
CA THR A 40 -5.49 50.10 5.77
C THR A 40 -4.46 49.09 5.26
N LEU A 41 -4.43 48.83 3.95
CA LEU A 41 -3.63 47.75 3.35
C LEU A 41 -2.57 48.34 2.40
N ASN A 42 -1.41 48.69 2.93
CA ASN A 42 -0.31 49.29 2.15
C ASN A 42 0.34 48.35 1.11
N TRP A 43 0.06 47.05 1.17
CA TRP A 43 0.67 46.01 0.34
C TRP A 43 -0.16 45.64 -0.89
N ILE A 44 -1.40 46.14 -1.05
CA ILE A 44 -2.31 45.68 -2.12
C ILE A 44 -1.93 46.17 -3.52
N GLY A 45 -1.04 47.16 -3.60
CA GLY A 45 -0.55 47.73 -4.85
C GLY A 45 -1.57 48.65 -5.54
N ALA A 46 -1.33 48.94 -6.82
CA ALA A 46 -2.16 49.87 -7.59
C ALA A 46 -3.55 49.29 -7.92
N VAL A 47 -4.53 50.17 -8.11
CA VAL A 47 -5.85 49.79 -8.61
C VAL A 47 -5.77 49.31 -10.06
N LYS A 48 -6.45 48.20 -10.40
CA LYS A 48 -6.41 47.58 -11.73
C LYS A 48 -7.60 47.91 -12.64
N GLY A 49 -8.59 48.64 -12.14
CA GLY A 49 -9.76 49.04 -12.91
C GLY A 49 -10.84 49.69 -12.07
N ASP A 50 -11.95 50.02 -12.73
CA ASP A 50 -13.11 50.62 -12.08
C ASP A 50 -13.81 49.65 -11.13
N MET A 51 -14.65 50.20 -10.26
CA MET A 51 -15.47 49.40 -9.37
C MET A 51 -16.47 48.56 -10.18
N GLN A 52 -16.58 47.29 -9.82
CA GLN A 52 -17.43 46.30 -10.47
C GLN A 52 -18.53 45.83 -9.52
N SER A 53 -19.56 45.18 -10.09
CA SER A 53 -20.63 44.54 -9.32
C SER A 53 -20.95 43.15 -9.86
N GLY A 54 -21.32 42.23 -8.98
CA GLY A 54 -21.69 40.87 -9.34
C GLY A 54 -21.90 39.99 -8.12
N GLY A 55 -22.84 39.05 -8.19
CA GLY A 55 -23.08 38.13 -7.07
C GLY A 55 -23.55 38.81 -5.78
N GLY A 56 -24.25 39.95 -5.89
CA GLY A 56 -24.76 40.70 -4.74
C GLY A 56 -23.69 41.50 -3.96
N THR A 57 -22.53 41.77 -4.56
CA THR A 57 -21.44 42.56 -3.96
C THR A 57 -20.86 43.56 -4.97
N TYR A 58 -20.33 44.66 -4.46
CA TYR A 58 -19.45 45.56 -5.19
C TYR A 58 -18.00 45.19 -4.90
N PHE A 59 -17.11 45.33 -5.87
CA PHE A 59 -15.70 45.01 -5.65
C PHE A 59 -14.77 45.81 -6.53
N LYS A 60 -13.52 45.94 -6.08
CA LYS A 60 -12.46 46.66 -6.78
C LYS A 60 -11.18 45.84 -6.75
N GLU A 61 -10.57 45.69 -7.91
CA GLU A 61 -9.34 44.91 -8.06
C GLU A 61 -8.11 45.78 -7.85
N TYR A 62 -7.17 45.23 -7.09
CA TYR A 62 -5.83 45.77 -6.88
C TYR A 62 -4.80 44.73 -7.35
N GLU A 63 -3.55 45.14 -7.45
CA GLU A 63 -2.45 44.28 -7.90
C GLU A 63 -2.37 42.97 -7.10
N HIS A 64 -2.41 43.07 -5.77
CA HIS A 64 -2.19 41.93 -4.86
C HIS A 64 -3.45 41.49 -4.09
N ALA A 65 -4.55 42.26 -4.14
CA ALA A 65 -5.83 41.87 -3.54
C ALA A 65 -7.05 42.21 -4.42
N THR A 66 -8.20 41.68 -4.08
CA THR A 66 -9.50 42.22 -4.50
C THR A 66 -10.30 42.53 -3.24
N ILE A 67 -10.80 43.77 -3.13
CA ILE A 67 -11.61 44.19 -1.99
C ILE A 67 -13.08 44.15 -2.40
N TYR A 68 -13.88 43.44 -1.63
CA TYR A 68 -15.30 43.23 -1.85
C TYR A 68 -16.10 43.89 -0.73
N CYS A 69 -17.18 44.58 -1.07
CA CYS A 69 -18.19 45.07 -0.13
C CYS A 69 -19.50 44.30 -0.38
N PRO A 70 -19.71 43.17 0.32
CA PRO A 70 -20.96 42.44 0.23
C PRO A 70 -22.10 43.21 0.88
N ARG A 71 -23.31 42.95 0.40
CA ARG A 71 -24.52 43.43 1.05
C ARG A 71 -24.73 42.70 2.37
N ASN A 72 -24.82 43.46 3.47
CA ASN A 72 -25.04 42.91 4.80
C ASN A 72 -26.53 42.55 5.06
N ALA A 73 -26.81 42.00 6.25
CA ALA A 73 -28.17 41.59 6.64
C ALA A 73 -29.19 42.76 6.63
N ASP A 74 -28.73 43.98 6.97
CA ASP A 74 -29.52 45.21 6.92
C ASP A 74 -29.66 45.78 5.51
N ARG A 75 -29.26 45.01 4.49
CA ARG A 75 -29.37 45.36 3.07
C ARG A 75 -28.50 46.55 2.65
N LYS A 76 -27.41 46.83 3.38
CA LYS A 76 -26.47 47.94 3.14
C LYS A 76 -25.07 47.46 2.78
N TYR A 77 -24.25 48.36 2.24
CA TYR A 77 -22.86 48.14 1.85
C TYR A 77 -21.92 48.93 2.77
N THR A 78 -21.65 48.38 3.96
CA THR A 78 -20.91 49.10 5.02
C THR A 78 -19.59 48.45 5.42
N THR A 79 -19.39 47.18 5.07
CA THR A 79 -18.24 46.39 5.50
C THR A 79 -17.56 45.82 4.27
N ALA A 80 -16.23 45.96 4.19
CA ALA A 80 -15.45 45.44 3.08
C ALA A 80 -14.42 44.41 3.57
N TYR A 81 -14.21 43.37 2.76
CA TYR A 81 -13.30 42.26 3.02
C TYR A 81 -12.30 42.14 1.87
N GLU A 82 -11.02 41.93 2.18
CA GLU A 82 -10.04 41.62 1.15
C GLU A 82 -9.91 40.12 0.92
N VAL A 83 -9.71 39.75 -0.34
CA VAL A 83 -9.29 38.39 -0.73
C VAL A 83 -8.00 38.53 -1.52
N HIS A 84 -6.96 37.79 -1.14
CA HIS A 84 -5.63 37.91 -1.76
C HIS A 84 -4.95 36.54 -1.95
N GLY A 85 -3.74 36.59 -2.53
CA GLY A 85 -2.88 35.42 -2.74
C GLY A 85 -3.58 34.26 -3.46
N HIS A 86 -3.21 33.03 -3.07
CA HIS A 86 -3.74 31.81 -3.67
C HIS A 86 -5.25 31.63 -3.46
N ILE A 87 -5.81 32.16 -2.38
CA ILE A 87 -7.26 32.12 -2.13
C ILE A 87 -7.99 33.01 -3.14
N ARG A 88 -7.48 34.22 -3.42
CA ARG A 88 -8.01 35.09 -4.49
C ARG A 88 -7.95 34.42 -5.84
N ASP A 89 -6.82 33.79 -6.16
CA ASP A 89 -6.63 33.14 -7.46
C ASP A 89 -7.63 32.00 -7.64
N ARG A 90 -7.79 31.13 -6.62
CA ARG A 90 -8.81 30.07 -6.66
C ARG A 90 -10.23 30.63 -6.74
N TYR A 91 -10.54 31.65 -5.94
CA TYR A 91 -11.85 32.28 -5.92
C TYR A 91 -12.22 32.83 -7.31
N LYS A 92 -11.27 33.46 -8.01
CA LYS A 92 -11.47 33.92 -9.39
C LYS A 92 -11.71 32.76 -10.35
N VAL A 93 -10.94 31.67 -10.26
CA VAL A 93 -11.10 30.47 -11.11
C VAL A 93 -12.51 29.87 -11.01
N ILE A 94 -13.10 29.84 -9.83
CA ILE A 94 -14.45 29.27 -9.63
C ILE A 94 -15.60 30.27 -9.91
N GLY A 95 -15.29 31.49 -10.39
CA GLY A 95 -16.29 32.49 -10.77
C GLY A 95 -16.52 33.62 -9.75
N GLY A 96 -15.67 33.74 -8.74
CA GLY A 96 -15.68 34.82 -7.76
C GLY A 96 -17.01 34.90 -6.98
N SER A 97 -17.53 36.12 -6.81
CA SER A 97 -18.80 36.33 -6.09
C SER A 97 -20.02 35.75 -6.78
N ARG A 98 -19.91 35.38 -8.06
CA ARG A 98 -20.97 34.68 -8.81
C ARG A 98 -20.89 33.16 -8.66
N SER A 99 -19.85 32.64 -8.01
CA SER A 99 -19.70 31.21 -7.72
C SER A 99 -20.68 30.75 -6.66
N VAL A 100 -20.72 29.43 -6.44
CA VAL A 100 -21.49 28.80 -5.37
C VAL A 100 -21.16 29.34 -3.97
N LEU A 101 -19.93 29.83 -3.76
CA LEU A 101 -19.51 30.38 -2.47
C LEU A 101 -20.18 31.72 -2.14
N GLY A 102 -20.62 32.48 -3.14
CA GLY A 102 -21.13 33.83 -2.96
C GLY A 102 -20.03 34.81 -2.54
N ALA A 103 -20.43 35.94 -1.97
CA ALA A 103 -19.51 37.01 -1.58
C ALA A 103 -18.67 36.66 -0.32
N PRO A 104 -17.47 37.25 -0.15
CA PRO A 104 -16.66 37.02 1.05
C PRO A 104 -17.31 37.59 2.30
N LEU A 105 -17.06 36.94 3.44
CA LEU A 105 -17.51 37.31 4.79
C LEU A 105 -16.34 37.55 5.75
N SER A 106 -15.12 37.28 5.31
CA SER A 106 -13.92 37.57 6.06
C SER A 106 -12.78 37.94 5.13
N ASP A 107 -11.83 38.64 5.73
CA ASP A 107 -10.45 38.75 5.30
C ASP A 107 -9.77 37.36 5.27
N GLU A 108 -8.49 37.32 4.90
CA GLU A 108 -7.70 36.09 5.06
C GLU A 108 -7.35 35.86 6.53
N LEU A 109 -7.71 34.68 7.04
CA LEU A 109 -7.52 34.24 8.42
C LEU A 109 -6.47 33.13 8.50
N THR A 110 -5.76 33.07 9.62
CA THR A 110 -4.83 31.99 9.94
C THR A 110 -5.56 30.75 10.46
N ASN A 111 -5.17 29.57 9.98
CA ASN A 111 -5.69 28.29 10.47
C ASN A 111 -5.16 27.94 11.87
N GLY A 112 -5.85 27.02 12.56
CA GLY A 112 -5.53 26.65 13.95
C GLY A 112 -4.12 26.06 14.17
N ASP A 113 -3.48 25.56 13.11
CA ASP A 113 -2.10 25.06 13.14
C ASP A 113 -1.03 26.16 12.92
N GLY A 114 -1.46 27.40 12.64
CA GLY A 114 -0.59 28.55 12.39
C GLY A 114 0.03 28.60 10.98
N THR A 115 -0.14 27.57 10.15
CA THR A 115 0.55 27.48 8.85
C THR A 115 -0.35 27.77 7.67
N GLY A 116 -1.59 27.27 7.71
CA GLY A 116 -2.57 27.49 6.64
C GLY A 116 -3.28 28.82 6.74
N ARG A 117 -4.05 29.11 5.69
CA ARG A 117 -4.88 30.31 5.55
C ARG A 117 -6.27 29.92 5.07
N HIS A 118 -7.28 30.71 5.44
CA HIS A 118 -8.62 30.56 4.87
C HIS A 118 -9.36 31.90 4.79
N SER A 119 -10.29 32.00 3.85
CA SER A 119 -11.30 33.07 3.83
C SER A 119 -12.68 32.46 3.84
N ARG A 120 -13.61 33.06 4.60
CA ARG A 120 -15.01 32.65 4.65
C ARG A 120 -15.81 33.40 3.59
N PHE A 121 -16.76 32.70 3.00
CA PHE A 121 -17.72 33.21 2.03
C PHE A 121 -19.13 32.85 2.49
N GLN A 122 -20.15 33.41 1.84
CA GLN A 122 -21.55 33.23 2.23
C GLN A 122 -21.96 31.75 2.39
N ASN A 123 -21.53 30.89 1.47
CA ASN A 123 -21.95 29.49 1.44
C ASN A 123 -20.81 28.50 1.69
N GLY A 124 -19.62 28.98 2.05
CA GLY A 124 -18.49 28.09 2.31
C GLY A 124 -17.20 28.83 2.66
N LEU A 125 -16.07 28.18 2.42
CA LEU A 125 -14.75 28.78 2.60
C LEU A 125 -13.79 28.30 1.51
N ILE A 126 -12.68 29.03 1.34
CA ILE A 126 -11.51 28.53 0.63
C ILE A 126 -10.39 28.39 1.66
N CYS A 127 -9.79 27.20 1.73
CA CYS A 127 -8.69 26.88 2.62
C CYS A 127 -7.43 26.63 1.80
N TRP A 128 -6.29 27.10 2.29
CA TRP A 128 -4.98 26.99 1.66
C TRP A 128 -3.92 26.51 2.66
N SER A 129 -2.99 25.70 2.17
CA SER A 129 -1.69 25.48 2.81
C SER A 129 -0.56 25.31 1.81
N ALA A 130 0.67 25.45 2.32
CA ALA A 130 1.86 25.05 1.60
C ALA A 130 1.82 23.54 1.34
N GLY A 131 1.72 23.15 0.06
CA GLY A 131 1.73 21.75 -0.37
C GLY A 131 0.37 21.17 -0.77
N THR A 132 -0.75 21.82 -0.43
CA THR A 132 -2.08 21.39 -0.91
C THR A 132 -2.80 22.42 -1.77
N TYR A 133 -2.30 23.65 -1.90
CA TYR A 133 -2.96 24.73 -2.65
C TYR A 133 -4.31 25.16 -2.05
N ALA A 134 -4.97 26.10 -2.71
CA ALA A 134 -6.22 26.71 -2.25
C ALA A 134 -7.41 25.98 -2.87
N PHE A 135 -8.32 25.49 -2.03
CA PHE A 135 -9.53 24.80 -2.47
C PHE A 135 -10.77 25.21 -1.67
N GLU A 136 -11.89 25.28 -2.38
CA GLU A 136 -13.21 25.56 -1.84
C GLU A 136 -13.84 24.33 -1.19
N ILE A 137 -14.51 24.57 -0.07
CA ILE A 137 -15.32 23.57 0.64
C ILE A 137 -16.63 24.25 1.03
N TYR A 138 -17.77 23.63 0.71
CA TYR A 138 -19.08 24.21 0.95
C TYR A 138 -20.18 23.17 1.21
N GLY A 139 -21.34 23.65 1.66
CA GLY A 139 -22.54 22.84 1.86
C GLY A 139 -22.36 21.70 2.89
N PRO A 140 -23.01 20.53 2.69
CA PRO A 140 -22.94 19.41 3.63
C PRO A 140 -21.53 18.85 3.84
N ILE A 141 -20.66 18.94 2.84
CA ILE A 141 -19.26 18.50 2.95
C ILE A 141 -18.50 19.40 3.93
N LEU A 142 -18.67 20.72 3.82
CA LEU A 142 -18.10 21.67 4.79
C LEU A 142 -18.59 21.40 6.20
N ALA A 143 -19.90 21.22 6.39
CA ALA A 143 -20.46 20.94 7.70
C ALA A 143 -19.84 19.67 8.33
N ARG A 144 -19.58 18.64 7.52
CA ARG A 144 -18.90 17.43 7.99
C ARG A 144 -17.42 17.65 8.26
N TRP A 145 -16.72 18.40 7.42
CA TRP A 145 -15.31 18.72 7.66
C TRP A 145 -15.12 19.55 8.94
N ASP A 146 -15.98 20.55 9.17
CA ASP A 146 -16.00 21.38 10.38
C ASP A 146 -16.32 20.55 11.64
N HIS A 147 -17.17 19.51 11.52
CA HIS A 147 -17.42 18.57 12.62
C HIS A 147 -16.14 17.84 13.07
N HIS A 148 -15.21 17.61 12.14
CA HIS A 148 -13.88 17.02 12.40
C HIS A 148 -12.78 18.07 12.60
N GLY A 149 -13.16 19.28 13.02
CA GLY A 149 -12.23 20.35 13.39
C GLY A 149 -12.03 21.43 12.32
N GLY A 150 -12.31 21.14 11.05
CA GLY A 150 -12.24 22.11 9.95
C GLY A 150 -10.96 22.95 9.95
N THR A 151 -11.10 24.28 9.88
CA THR A 151 -9.96 25.22 9.94
C THR A 151 -9.33 25.37 11.33
N ARG A 152 -9.85 24.68 12.35
CA ARG A 152 -9.47 24.85 13.76
C ARG A 152 -8.54 23.75 14.28
N ASP A 153 -8.58 22.55 13.72
CA ASP A 153 -7.77 21.41 14.16
C ASP A 153 -7.27 20.58 12.96
N PHE A 154 -5.95 20.38 12.90
CA PHE A 154 -5.24 19.63 11.87
C PHE A 154 -4.52 18.38 12.42
N GLY A 155 -4.87 17.98 13.66
CA GLY A 155 -4.33 16.81 14.34
C GLY A 155 -4.73 15.47 13.70
N PRO A 156 -4.33 14.34 14.30
CA PRO A 156 -4.51 13.00 13.74
C PRO A 156 -5.96 12.63 13.40
N ASN A 157 -6.93 13.16 14.15
CA ASN A 157 -8.36 12.88 13.97
C ASN A 157 -9.03 13.83 12.96
N SER A 158 -8.35 14.89 12.50
CA SER A 158 -8.86 15.78 11.46
C SER A 158 -8.75 15.16 10.07
N PHE A 159 -9.49 15.67 9.08
CA PHE A 159 -9.25 15.32 7.67
C PHE A 159 -7.98 15.98 7.09
N GLY A 160 -7.40 16.95 7.79
CA GLY A 160 -6.32 17.79 7.31
C GLY A 160 -6.80 18.80 6.26
N TYR A 161 -5.86 19.30 5.46
CA TYR A 161 -6.14 20.26 4.40
C TYR A 161 -6.88 19.63 3.21
N PRO A 162 -7.70 20.40 2.48
CA PRO A 162 -8.26 19.94 1.22
C PRO A 162 -7.16 19.74 0.18
N LEU A 163 -7.28 18.66 -0.59
CA LEU A 163 -6.45 18.31 -1.75
C LEU A 163 -7.16 18.57 -3.07
N SER A 164 -8.47 18.84 -3.02
CA SER A 164 -9.28 19.13 -4.18
C SER A 164 -10.38 20.14 -3.84
N GLY A 165 -10.84 20.84 -4.88
CA GLY A 165 -12.17 21.43 -4.89
C GLY A 165 -13.25 20.35 -4.96
N GLU A 166 -14.49 20.76 -5.18
CA GLU A 166 -15.59 19.81 -5.34
C GLU A 166 -15.43 19.04 -6.67
N ILE A 167 -15.41 17.71 -6.58
CA ILE A 167 -15.30 16.78 -7.70
C ILE A 167 -16.65 16.12 -7.92
N ASP A 168 -17.19 16.24 -9.14
CA ASP A 168 -18.41 15.53 -9.53
C ASP A 168 -18.16 14.03 -9.63
N ILE A 169 -19.03 13.23 -9.00
CA ILE A 169 -19.00 11.78 -9.05
C ILE A 169 -20.40 11.23 -9.36
N PRO A 170 -20.53 9.97 -9.79
CA PRO A 170 -21.85 9.39 -10.01
C PRO A 170 -22.76 9.51 -8.76
N GLY A 171 -23.90 10.17 -8.94
CA GLY A 171 -24.91 10.39 -7.90
C GLY A 171 -24.55 11.45 -6.85
N GLY A 172 -23.50 12.25 -7.05
CA GLY A 172 -23.08 13.20 -6.04
C GLY A 172 -21.79 13.97 -6.33
N ARG A 173 -21.13 14.39 -5.26
CA ARG A 173 -19.88 15.14 -5.30
C ARG A 173 -19.00 14.80 -4.11
N MET A 174 -17.71 15.10 -4.20
CA MET A 174 -16.77 14.83 -3.12
C MET A 174 -15.66 15.87 -3.04
N ASN A 175 -15.04 15.97 -1.87
CA ASN A 175 -13.74 16.61 -1.70
C ASN A 175 -12.77 15.59 -1.12
N SER A 176 -11.54 15.59 -1.64
CA SER A 176 -10.42 14.87 -1.06
C SER A 176 -9.64 15.79 -0.13
N PHE A 177 -9.17 15.23 0.97
CA PHE A 177 -8.37 15.87 2.00
C PHE A 177 -7.11 15.05 2.25
N GLU A 178 -6.17 15.54 3.07
CA GLU A 178 -4.90 14.85 3.34
C GLU A 178 -5.07 13.46 3.95
N ARG A 179 -6.11 13.26 4.77
CA ARG A 179 -6.31 12.02 5.54
C ARG A 179 -7.57 11.23 5.16
N GLY A 180 -8.32 11.69 4.17
CA GLY A 180 -9.51 11.00 3.69
C GLY A 180 -10.30 11.84 2.71
N GLN A 181 -11.48 11.36 2.37
CA GLN A 181 -12.44 12.04 1.52
C GLN A 181 -13.81 12.10 2.16
N ILE A 182 -14.55 13.15 1.86
CA ILE A 182 -15.93 13.33 2.28
C ILE A 182 -16.78 13.37 1.01
N ILE A 183 -17.79 12.51 0.98
CA ILE A 183 -18.60 12.23 -0.20
C ILE A 183 -20.04 12.57 0.13
N LEU A 184 -20.67 13.42 -0.69
CA LEU A 184 -22.10 13.64 -0.66
C LEU A 184 -22.72 12.93 -1.85
N ARG A 185 -23.47 11.85 -1.61
CA ARG A 185 -24.17 11.08 -2.66
C ARG A 185 -25.64 10.95 -2.32
N ASN A 186 -26.52 11.32 -3.25
CA ASN A 186 -27.98 11.28 -3.08
C ASN A 186 -28.49 11.91 -1.76
N GLY A 187 -27.87 13.02 -1.32
CA GLY A 187 -28.20 13.70 -0.06
C GLY A 187 -27.57 13.10 1.20
N THR A 188 -26.89 11.96 1.11
CA THR A 188 -26.19 11.32 2.23
C THR A 188 -24.71 11.72 2.22
N VAL A 189 -24.22 12.21 3.36
CA VAL A 189 -22.79 12.47 3.57
C VAL A 189 -22.14 11.24 4.20
N THR A 190 -21.20 10.66 3.47
CA THR A 190 -20.30 9.61 3.97
C THR A 190 -18.87 10.14 4.05
N GLU A 191 -18.08 9.50 4.90
CA GLU A 191 -16.69 9.85 5.12
C GLU A 191 -15.84 8.59 4.98
N GLN A 192 -14.67 8.73 4.38
CA GLN A 192 -13.76 7.62 4.14
C GLN A 192 -12.34 8.05 4.44
N ARG A 193 -11.77 7.51 5.52
CA ARG A 193 -10.35 7.69 5.85
C ARG A 193 -9.52 6.80 4.94
N TYR A 194 -8.44 7.34 4.39
CA TYR A 194 -7.61 6.56 3.45
C TYR A 194 -7.01 5.33 4.12
N ARG A 195 -6.51 5.47 5.35
CA ARG A 195 -5.92 4.34 6.09
C ARG A 195 -6.94 3.21 6.25
N ASP A 196 -8.10 3.55 6.77
CA ASP A 196 -9.13 2.57 7.10
C ASP A 196 -9.66 1.91 5.83
N ALA A 197 -9.88 2.68 4.76
CA ALA A 197 -10.33 2.14 3.48
C ALA A 197 -9.32 1.18 2.84
N LEU A 198 -8.03 1.53 2.86
CA LEU A 198 -6.98 0.68 2.29
C LEU A 198 -6.78 -0.59 3.11
N ILE A 199 -6.79 -0.51 4.45
CA ILE A 199 -6.69 -1.67 5.35
C ILE A 199 -7.93 -2.56 5.22
N GLN A 200 -9.13 -1.97 5.16
CA GLN A 200 -10.36 -2.72 4.98
C GLN A 200 -10.35 -3.46 3.63
N SER A 201 -9.89 -2.82 2.56
CA SER A 201 -9.72 -3.47 1.26
C SER A 201 -8.72 -4.63 1.31
N TYR A 202 -7.59 -4.47 1.99
CA TYR A 202 -6.61 -5.54 2.20
C TYR A 202 -7.22 -6.74 2.94
N ASN A 203 -7.93 -6.48 4.05
CA ASN A 203 -8.56 -7.53 4.85
C ASN A 203 -9.66 -8.26 4.08
N ASN A 204 -10.50 -7.53 3.32
CA ASN A 204 -11.55 -8.12 2.49
C ASN A 204 -11.00 -9.05 1.40
N GLN A 205 -9.75 -8.86 0.99
CA GLN A 205 -9.07 -9.70 0.00
C GLN A 205 -8.38 -10.93 0.62
N GLY A 206 -8.51 -11.15 1.93
CA GLY A 206 -7.86 -12.24 2.66
C GLY A 206 -6.55 -11.86 3.33
N GLY A 207 -6.23 -10.55 3.40
CA GLY A 207 -5.07 -10.03 4.10
C GLY A 207 -3.77 -10.68 3.63
N ILE A 208 -3.04 -11.29 4.56
CA ILE A 208 -1.74 -11.93 4.29
C ILE A 208 -1.83 -13.09 3.28
N SER A 209 -2.99 -13.72 3.17
CA SER A 209 -3.25 -14.81 2.23
C SER A 209 -3.71 -14.31 0.85
N SER A 210 -3.91 -13.00 0.69
CA SER A 210 -4.23 -12.40 -0.61
C SER A 210 -3.01 -12.41 -1.55
N ARG A 211 -3.22 -12.13 -2.85
CA ARG A 211 -2.14 -11.95 -3.83
C ARG A 211 -1.19 -10.79 -3.50
N LEU A 212 -1.57 -9.87 -2.61
CA LEU A 212 -0.68 -8.82 -2.14
C LEU A 212 0.36 -9.35 -1.14
N GLY A 213 -0.02 -10.35 -0.33
CA GLY A 213 0.81 -10.89 0.73
C GLY A 213 1.11 -9.86 1.83
N LEU A 214 2.28 -10.01 2.44
CA LEU A 214 2.75 -9.11 3.50
C LEU A 214 2.99 -7.68 2.99
N PRO A 215 2.82 -6.67 3.85
CA PRO A 215 3.26 -5.31 3.54
C PRO A 215 4.78 -5.25 3.36
N LEU A 216 5.27 -4.26 2.62
CA LEU A 216 6.71 -3.99 2.53
C LEU A 216 7.27 -3.50 3.88
N ASP A 217 6.47 -2.72 4.61
CA ASP A 217 6.79 -2.20 5.95
C ASP A 217 5.64 -2.57 6.91
N PRO A 218 5.91 -3.22 8.06
CA PRO A 218 4.89 -3.56 9.06
C PRO A 218 4.09 -2.36 9.59
N ALA A 219 4.66 -1.15 9.60
CA ALA A 219 3.96 0.07 10.00
C ALA A 219 2.88 0.48 8.99
N MET A 220 2.93 -0.08 7.78
CA MET A 220 2.05 0.24 6.65
C MET A 220 1.90 1.75 6.46
N PRO A 221 2.98 2.50 6.20
CA PRO A 221 2.88 3.93 5.98
C PRO A 221 2.06 4.21 4.71
N ILE A 222 1.16 5.20 4.79
CA ILE A 222 0.44 5.65 3.58
C ILE A 222 1.39 6.48 2.74
N HIS A 223 1.52 6.09 1.48
CA HIS A 223 2.26 6.84 0.49
C HIS A 223 1.30 7.77 -0.27
N ARG A 224 1.71 9.02 -0.45
CA ARG A 224 0.96 10.02 -1.21
C ARG A 224 1.63 10.28 -2.55
N SER A 225 0.84 10.27 -3.61
CA SER A 225 1.19 10.83 -4.92
C SER A 225 0.30 12.02 -5.24
N SER A 226 0.44 12.61 -6.43
CA SER A 226 -0.42 13.70 -6.89
C SER A 226 -1.88 13.26 -7.11
N SER A 227 -2.14 11.98 -7.36
CA SER A 227 -3.47 11.48 -7.74
C SER A 227 -3.99 10.33 -6.88
N ALA A 228 -3.20 9.82 -5.93
CA ALA A 228 -3.60 8.66 -5.13
C ALA A 228 -2.89 8.60 -3.77
N MET A 229 -3.53 7.90 -2.84
CA MET A 229 -2.94 7.41 -1.59
C MET A 229 -2.80 5.90 -1.67
N SER A 230 -1.69 5.33 -1.23
CA SER A 230 -1.44 3.89 -1.38
C SER A 230 -0.74 3.23 -0.19
N LEU A 231 -0.93 1.92 -0.10
CA LEU A 231 -0.16 1.00 0.73
C LEU A 231 0.56 0.00 -0.16
N ASN A 232 1.86 -0.19 0.07
CA ASN A 232 2.71 -1.06 -0.72
C ASN A 232 2.90 -2.41 -0.03
N PHE A 233 2.75 -3.47 -0.81
CA PHE A 233 2.87 -4.87 -0.40
C PHE A 233 3.90 -5.58 -1.27
N ARG A 234 4.36 -6.73 -0.82
CA ARG A 234 5.35 -7.51 -1.57
C ARG A 234 4.83 -7.98 -2.93
N GLY A 235 3.53 -8.30 -3.02
CA GLY A 235 2.86 -8.74 -4.25
C GLY A 235 2.22 -7.62 -5.08
N GLY A 236 2.26 -6.37 -4.62
CA GLY A 236 1.64 -5.26 -5.34
C GLY A 236 1.27 -4.06 -4.47
N VAL A 237 0.23 -3.33 -4.86
CA VAL A 237 -0.20 -2.08 -4.23
C VAL A 237 -1.72 -2.01 -4.13
N ILE A 238 -2.22 -1.51 -3.00
CA ILE A 238 -3.60 -1.02 -2.89
C ILE A 238 -3.55 0.50 -2.90
N LEU A 239 -4.39 1.13 -3.70
CA LEU A 239 -4.47 2.58 -3.77
C LEU A 239 -5.92 3.06 -3.79
N ILE A 240 -6.11 4.31 -3.38
CA ILE A 240 -7.35 5.05 -3.50
C ILE A 240 -7.07 6.33 -4.26
N ASN A 241 -7.86 6.57 -5.31
CA ASN A 241 -7.69 7.72 -6.17
C ASN A 241 -8.19 8.98 -5.47
N LEU A 242 -7.50 10.12 -5.64
CA LEU A 242 -7.93 11.41 -5.08
C LEU A 242 -9.04 12.08 -5.92
N ASN A 243 -9.39 11.50 -7.07
CA ASN A 243 -10.44 11.97 -7.97
C ASN A 243 -11.60 10.98 -8.11
N SER A 244 -11.57 9.84 -7.41
CA SER A 244 -12.72 8.93 -7.31
C SER A 244 -12.77 8.25 -5.95
N PRO A 245 -13.95 7.86 -5.44
CA PRO A 245 -14.05 7.19 -4.15
C PRO A 245 -13.54 5.74 -4.15
N ASP A 246 -13.12 5.23 -5.31
CA ASP A 246 -12.83 3.82 -5.51
C ASP A 246 -11.44 3.42 -4.99
N VAL A 247 -11.41 2.30 -4.28
CA VAL A 247 -10.17 1.62 -3.89
C VAL A 247 -9.85 0.57 -4.95
N GLN A 248 -8.62 0.60 -5.45
CA GLN A 248 -8.12 -0.30 -6.49
C GLN A 248 -6.93 -1.10 -5.96
N THR A 249 -6.82 -2.33 -6.43
CA THR A 249 -5.70 -3.21 -6.10
C THR A 249 -5.01 -3.64 -7.38
N TYR A 250 -3.70 -3.52 -7.39
CA TYR A 250 -2.84 -3.95 -8.47
C TYR A 250 -1.85 -4.97 -7.92
N THR A 251 -1.91 -6.19 -8.43
CA THR A 251 -0.96 -7.25 -8.12
C THR A 251 -0.13 -7.53 -9.35
N ASN A 252 1.18 -7.48 -9.23
CA ASN A 252 2.10 -7.62 -10.36
C ASN A 252 3.12 -8.75 -10.16
N THR A 253 3.18 -9.35 -8.97
CA THR A 253 4.24 -10.28 -8.63
C THR A 253 3.64 -11.49 -7.94
N THR A 254 3.79 -12.66 -8.57
CA THR A 254 3.58 -13.96 -7.92
C THR A 254 4.88 -14.75 -7.99
N ILE A 255 5.11 -15.61 -7.01
CA ILE A 255 6.30 -16.47 -6.95
C ILE A 255 5.85 -17.90 -7.13
N ARG A 256 6.63 -18.65 -7.90
CA ARG A 256 6.48 -20.10 -8.01
C ARG A 256 7.77 -20.77 -7.53
N VAL A 257 7.59 -21.84 -6.76
CA VAL A 257 8.64 -22.78 -6.37
C VAL A 257 8.33 -24.11 -7.02
N THR A 258 9.26 -24.62 -7.80
CA THR A 258 9.16 -25.93 -8.44
C THR A 258 10.34 -26.78 -7.99
N PHE A 259 10.07 -28.00 -7.54
CA PHE A 259 11.11 -29.02 -7.43
C PHE A 259 11.39 -29.58 -8.83
N THR A 260 12.62 -29.40 -9.31
CA THR A 260 13.00 -29.66 -10.70
C THR A 260 13.80 -30.94 -10.90
N GLY A 261 14.33 -31.52 -9.83
CA GLY A 261 14.99 -32.82 -9.89
C GLY A 261 16.01 -33.06 -8.79
N LEU A 262 16.58 -34.25 -8.81
CA LEU A 262 17.63 -34.73 -7.92
C LEU A 262 18.84 -35.21 -8.73
N GLU A 263 20.05 -34.98 -8.22
CA GLU A 263 21.30 -35.54 -8.72
C GLU A 263 21.99 -36.38 -7.64
N CYS A 264 22.42 -37.59 -7.99
CA CYS A 264 23.42 -38.36 -7.26
C CYS A 264 24.82 -37.90 -7.69
N GLN A 265 25.49 -37.14 -6.83
CA GLN A 265 26.83 -36.58 -7.07
C GLN A 265 27.92 -37.59 -6.77
N VAL A 266 27.81 -38.25 -5.61
CA VAL A 266 28.69 -39.35 -5.20
C VAL A 266 27.77 -40.52 -4.88
N ARG A 267 28.05 -41.64 -5.54
CA ARG A 267 27.29 -42.87 -5.36
C ARG A 267 27.72 -43.57 -4.11
N GLN A 268 26.74 -44.10 -3.38
CA GLN A 268 26.97 -44.90 -2.21
C GLN A 268 27.05 -46.37 -2.62
N GLU A 269 26.03 -46.86 -3.36
CA GLU A 269 25.95 -48.26 -3.79
C GLU A 269 25.84 -48.44 -5.31
N ARG A 270 25.86 -49.70 -5.78
CA ARG A 270 25.72 -50.03 -7.20
C ARG A 270 24.31 -49.73 -7.73
N ASN A 271 23.29 -49.93 -6.91
CA ASN A 271 21.91 -49.53 -7.15
C ASN A 271 21.50 -48.70 -5.93
N ASP A 272 21.27 -47.40 -6.10
CA ASP A 272 20.74 -46.60 -4.99
C ASP A 272 19.21 -46.60 -5.10
N GLU A 273 18.54 -47.14 -4.10
CA GLU A 273 17.09 -47.04 -3.95
C GLU A 273 16.75 -45.92 -2.99
N LEU A 274 16.19 -44.84 -3.55
CA LEU A 274 16.02 -43.58 -2.84
C LEU A 274 14.56 -43.34 -2.48
N ILE A 275 14.37 -42.88 -1.25
CA ILE A 275 13.11 -42.33 -0.77
C ILE A 275 13.38 -41.02 -0.06
N GLY A 276 12.52 -40.04 -0.28
CA GLY A 276 12.65 -38.82 0.45
C GLY A 276 11.50 -37.86 0.29
N CYS A 277 11.72 -36.65 0.77
CA CYS A 277 10.73 -35.60 0.70
C CYS A 277 11.42 -34.26 0.53
N VAL A 278 10.87 -33.48 -0.39
CA VAL A 278 11.15 -32.05 -0.47
C VAL A 278 9.93 -31.26 -0.07
N SER A 279 10.12 -30.13 0.59
CA SER A 279 8.99 -29.29 0.96
C SER A 279 9.31 -27.81 0.93
N ALA A 280 8.27 -27.02 0.69
CA ALA A 280 8.32 -25.57 0.75
C ALA A 280 7.37 -25.07 1.85
N PHE A 281 7.90 -24.20 2.70
CA PHE A 281 7.17 -23.54 3.79
C PHE A 281 7.11 -22.06 3.52
N VAL A 282 5.90 -21.51 3.61
CA VAL A 282 5.69 -20.07 3.52
C VAL A 282 5.13 -19.56 4.83
N GLN A 283 5.99 -18.85 5.57
CA GLN A 283 5.69 -18.42 6.93
C GLN A 283 4.41 -17.58 7.01
N ALA A 284 4.20 -16.73 6.00
CA ALA A 284 3.10 -15.78 5.92
C ALA A 284 1.74 -16.45 5.75
N THR A 285 1.64 -17.50 4.94
CA THR A 285 0.36 -18.10 4.54
C THR A 285 0.05 -19.42 5.27
N LYS A 286 0.96 -19.89 6.12
CA LYS A 286 0.92 -21.25 6.73
C LYS A 286 0.84 -22.37 5.70
N GLN A 287 1.19 -22.08 4.45
CA GLN A 287 1.12 -23.07 3.39
C GLN A 287 2.34 -23.97 3.46
N ILE A 288 2.05 -25.26 3.56
CA ILE A 288 3.03 -26.33 3.53
C ILE A 288 2.66 -27.20 2.35
N ARG A 289 3.61 -27.43 1.45
CA ARG A 289 3.51 -28.50 0.47
C ARG A 289 4.78 -29.32 0.52
N ALA A 290 4.58 -30.62 0.70
CA ALA A 290 5.59 -31.64 0.60
C ALA A 290 5.37 -32.43 -0.69
N GLN A 291 6.46 -32.78 -1.35
CA GLN A 291 6.48 -33.77 -2.41
C GLN A 291 7.36 -34.92 -1.93
N GLU A 292 6.73 -36.06 -1.73
CA GLU A 292 7.41 -37.32 -1.49
C GLU A 292 7.93 -37.86 -2.83
N PHE A 293 9.07 -38.54 -2.79
CA PHE A 293 9.58 -39.29 -3.92
C PHE A 293 10.04 -40.67 -3.43
N PRO A 294 9.76 -41.74 -4.20
CA PRO A 294 8.98 -41.74 -5.43
C PRO A 294 7.50 -41.35 -5.20
N PRO A 295 6.73 -40.95 -6.24
CA PRO A 295 5.32 -40.60 -6.09
C PRO A 295 4.48 -41.77 -5.54
N GLN A 296 3.36 -41.45 -4.89
CA GLN A 296 2.49 -42.43 -4.24
C GLN A 296 2.07 -43.57 -5.21
N GLY A 297 2.50 -44.80 -4.92
CA GLY A 297 2.22 -46.00 -5.74
C GLY A 297 3.46 -46.63 -6.40
N GLU A 298 4.61 -45.98 -6.32
CA GLU A 298 5.92 -46.56 -6.63
C GLU A 298 6.65 -46.90 -5.32
N GLU A 299 7.33 -48.05 -5.28
CA GLU A 299 8.00 -48.54 -4.06
C GLU A 299 9.35 -47.83 -3.81
N GLU A 300 10.08 -47.43 -4.86
CA GLU A 300 11.38 -46.74 -4.76
C GLU A 300 11.79 -46.00 -6.05
N TRP A 301 12.58 -44.93 -5.93
CA TRP A 301 13.30 -44.34 -7.07
C TRP A 301 14.61 -45.09 -7.29
N LYS A 302 14.68 -45.89 -8.35
CA LYS A 302 15.92 -46.58 -8.76
C LYS A 302 16.76 -45.69 -9.65
N LEU A 303 17.86 -45.18 -9.12
CA LEU A 303 18.91 -44.64 -9.98
C LEU A 303 19.51 -45.84 -10.70
N GLY A 304 19.24 -45.97 -12.01
CA GLY A 304 19.54 -47.17 -12.82
C GLY A 304 21.04 -47.52 -12.94
N HIS A 305 21.47 -47.98 -14.11
CA HIS A 305 22.90 -48.29 -14.35
C HIS A 305 23.81 -47.06 -14.12
N ASP A 306 25.10 -47.28 -13.85
CA ASP A 306 26.16 -46.33 -13.39
C ASP A 306 26.21 -44.90 -14.01
N GLN A 307 25.52 -44.68 -15.12
CA GLN A 307 25.45 -43.43 -15.90
C GLN A 307 24.18 -42.60 -15.63
N GLN A 308 23.13 -43.17 -15.03
CA GLN A 308 21.90 -42.44 -14.66
C GLN A 308 22.03 -41.87 -13.24
N ARG A 309 22.30 -40.58 -13.15
CA ARG A 309 22.54 -39.83 -11.92
C ARG A 309 21.54 -38.70 -11.70
N ILE A 310 20.76 -38.33 -12.72
CA ILE A 310 19.78 -37.26 -12.65
C ILE A 310 18.37 -37.83 -12.76
N MET A 311 17.54 -37.50 -11.78
CA MET A 311 16.10 -37.75 -11.78
C MET A 311 15.35 -36.43 -11.94
N PRO A 312 14.82 -36.11 -13.14
CA PRO A 312 14.04 -34.90 -13.34
C PRO A 312 12.70 -34.99 -12.60
N ALA A 313 12.28 -33.87 -12.02
CA ALA A 313 10.99 -33.73 -11.36
C ALA A 313 10.32 -32.43 -11.82
N TYR A 314 9.00 -32.34 -11.67
CA TYR A 314 8.24 -31.13 -12.03
C TYR A 314 7.06 -30.91 -11.08
N SER A 315 7.37 -30.82 -9.78
CA SER A 315 6.35 -30.62 -8.74
C SER A 315 6.34 -29.18 -8.26
N ILE A 316 5.21 -28.49 -8.44
CA ILE A 316 5.01 -27.15 -7.85
C ILE A 316 4.84 -27.31 -6.35
N LEU A 317 5.78 -26.76 -5.57
CA LEU A 317 5.73 -26.74 -4.11
C LEU A 317 5.05 -25.48 -3.58
N TYR A 318 5.12 -24.36 -4.29
CA TYR A 318 4.44 -23.13 -3.90
C TYR A 318 4.09 -22.30 -5.12
N GLU A 319 2.93 -21.66 -5.08
CA GLU A 319 2.52 -20.62 -6.03
C GLU A 319 1.64 -19.61 -5.30
N GLY A 320 2.11 -18.37 -5.18
CA GLY A 320 1.43 -17.38 -4.36
C GLY A 320 2.15 -16.03 -4.27
N PRO A 321 1.72 -15.15 -3.33
CA PRO A 321 2.35 -13.85 -3.12
C PRO A 321 3.83 -13.98 -2.68
N PRO A 322 4.68 -12.97 -2.95
CA PRO A 322 6.08 -13.01 -2.53
C PRO A 322 6.21 -13.01 -1.00
N ALA A 323 6.91 -14.01 -0.46
CA ALA A 323 7.10 -14.22 0.98
C ALA A 323 8.46 -14.88 1.26
N GLY A 324 8.89 -14.94 2.53
CA GLY A 324 10.05 -15.76 2.88
C GLY A 324 9.70 -17.24 2.72
N ILE A 325 10.54 -17.98 1.99
CA ILE A 325 10.35 -19.39 1.68
C ILE A 325 11.45 -20.20 2.36
N VAL A 326 11.07 -21.22 3.12
CA VAL A 326 12.01 -22.23 3.60
C VAL A 326 11.84 -23.47 2.74
N LEU A 327 12.92 -23.92 2.13
CA LEU A 327 12.96 -25.18 1.39
C LEU A 327 13.68 -26.21 2.24
N THR A 328 13.17 -27.43 2.31
CA THR A 328 13.85 -28.55 2.97
C THR A 328 13.96 -29.73 2.03
N ALA A 329 14.99 -30.55 2.26
CA ALA A 329 15.15 -31.85 1.65
C ALA A 329 15.56 -32.87 2.71
N SER A 330 14.89 -34.01 2.69
CA SER A 330 15.16 -35.19 3.52
C SER A 330 15.29 -36.39 2.59
N LEU A 331 16.26 -37.25 2.87
CA LEU A 331 16.53 -38.44 2.09
C LEU A 331 16.80 -39.61 3.04
N LEU A 332 16.27 -40.76 2.66
CA LEU A 332 16.60 -42.07 3.18
C LEU A 332 17.05 -42.90 1.98
N GLU A 333 18.16 -43.58 2.13
CA GLU A 333 18.66 -44.53 1.15
C GLU A 333 18.47 -45.94 1.72
N ASN A 334 18.09 -46.88 0.85
CA ASN A 334 17.92 -48.28 1.23
C ASN A 334 19.23 -49.03 0.99
N ASP A 335 19.80 -49.59 2.06
CA ASP A 335 20.88 -50.57 1.94
C ASP A 335 20.32 -51.86 1.31
N SER A 336 20.88 -52.24 0.17
CA SER A 336 20.47 -53.42 -0.59
C SER A 336 20.73 -54.76 0.16
N ASP A 337 21.45 -54.73 1.29
CA ASP A 337 21.74 -55.88 2.17
C ASP A 337 20.80 -56.01 3.39
N ILE A 338 19.85 -55.08 3.61
CA ILE A 338 18.87 -55.21 4.72
C ILE A 338 17.66 -56.09 4.35
N ASN A 339 17.14 -56.85 5.33
CA ASN A 339 15.94 -57.68 5.14
C ASN A 339 14.75 -56.82 4.67
N ALA A 340 14.13 -57.17 3.53
CA ALA A 340 13.01 -56.46 2.90
C ALA A 340 11.82 -56.10 3.83
N GLY A 341 11.64 -56.81 4.95
CA GLY A 341 10.62 -56.48 5.96
C GLY A 341 10.94 -55.23 6.79
N ALA A 342 12.22 -54.92 7.01
CA ALA A 342 12.65 -53.71 7.71
C ALA A 342 12.38 -52.45 6.86
N TRP A 343 12.59 -52.55 5.54
CA TRP A 343 12.35 -51.45 4.61
C TRP A 343 10.89 -50.98 4.59
N ALA A 344 9.93 -51.90 4.56
CA ALA A 344 8.50 -51.54 4.56
C ALA A 344 8.05 -50.79 5.83
N ASP A 345 8.61 -51.15 6.99
CA ASP A 345 8.33 -50.48 8.26
C ASP A 345 8.99 -49.09 8.33
N GLN A 346 10.23 -48.98 7.83
CA GLN A 346 10.95 -47.70 7.71
C GLN A 346 10.26 -46.75 6.71
N PHE A 347 9.78 -47.28 5.59
CA PHE A 347 8.98 -46.58 4.60
C PHE A 347 7.70 -46.01 5.21
N ALA A 348 6.91 -46.83 5.91
CA ALA A 348 5.69 -46.39 6.57
C ALA A 348 5.95 -45.33 7.67
N ALA A 349 7.06 -45.47 8.41
CA ALA A 349 7.47 -44.52 9.43
C ALA A 349 7.88 -43.16 8.84
N PHE A 350 8.68 -43.15 7.76
CA PHE A 350 9.09 -41.93 7.04
C PHE A 350 7.89 -41.17 6.49
N HIS A 351 6.97 -41.86 5.82
CA HIS A 351 5.74 -41.27 5.29
C HIS A 351 4.81 -40.74 6.39
N THR A 352 4.83 -41.32 7.59
CA THR A 352 4.00 -40.87 8.71
C THR A 352 4.61 -39.67 9.43
N SER A 353 5.94 -39.58 9.51
CA SER A 353 6.67 -38.55 10.25
C SER A 353 6.92 -37.27 9.46
N VAL A 354 6.99 -37.35 8.13
CA VAL A 354 7.16 -36.19 7.25
C VAL A 354 5.81 -35.55 6.85
N ARG A 355 4.69 -36.25 7.12
CA ARG A 355 3.36 -35.66 7.02
C ARG A 355 3.25 -34.46 7.97
N ALA A 356 3.01 -33.30 7.36
CA ALA A 356 2.37 -32.07 7.85
C ALA A 356 2.45 -31.72 9.36
N ASP A 357 2.14 -32.62 10.28
CA ASP A 357 1.93 -32.39 11.70
C ASP A 357 3.22 -31.99 12.44
N THR A 358 4.36 -32.66 12.16
CA THR A 358 5.62 -32.30 12.81
C THR A 358 6.15 -30.96 12.31
N VAL A 359 5.95 -30.63 11.03
CA VAL A 359 6.41 -29.36 10.50
C VAL A 359 5.46 -28.19 10.81
N VAL A 360 4.16 -28.47 11.00
CA VAL A 360 3.22 -27.54 11.64
C VAL A 360 3.66 -27.22 13.08
N SER A 361 4.16 -28.19 13.84
CA SER A 361 4.72 -27.93 15.19
C SER A 361 6.02 -27.10 15.20
N LEU A 362 6.79 -27.16 14.11
CA LEU A 362 7.97 -26.32 13.90
C LEU A 362 7.56 -24.88 13.52
N TYR A 363 6.49 -24.77 12.73
CA TYR A 363 5.87 -23.50 12.36
C TYR A 363 5.31 -22.75 13.58
N ASP A 364 4.59 -23.42 14.48
CA ASP A 364 4.07 -22.80 15.71
C ASP A 364 5.20 -22.31 16.64
N ARG A 365 6.39 -22.90 16.51
CA ARG A 365 7.61 -22.46 17.18
C ARG A 365 8.34 -21.32 16.47
N LEU A 366 7.98 -20.96 15.24
CA LEU A 366 8.61 -19.89 14.46
C LEU A 366 7.77 -18.60 14.38
N SER A 367 6.47 -18.67 14.70
CA SER A 367 5.55 -17.55 14.60
C SER A 367 5.11 -17.04 15.97
N ASN A 368 5.25 -15.74 16.23
CA ASN A 368 4.33 -15.07 17.13
C ASN A 368 2.92 -15.07 16.48
N ASN A 369 1.85 -14.98 17.26
CA ASN A 369 0.46 -14.96 16.78
C ASN A 369 0.14 -13.86 15.74
N ASP A 370 1.07 -12.92 15.50
CA ASP A 370 0.97 -11.82 14.54
C ASP A 370 1.76 -12.04 13.22
N GLY A 371 2.42 -13.20 13.04
CA GLY A 371 3.20 -13.52 11.85
C GLY A 371 4.61 -12.91 11.80
N SER A 372 5.09 -12.28 12.88
CA SER A 372 6.51 -11.94 13.03
C SER A 372 7.33 -13.21 13.28
N ALA A 373 8.52 -13.28 12.66
CA ALA A 373 9.46 -14.37 12.93
C ALA A 373 10.05 -14.21 14.34
N ILE A 374 10.37 -15.33 14.99
CA ILE A 374 11.31 -15.32 16.11
C ILE A 374 12.61 -14.71 15.58
N GLU A 375 12.85 -13.44 15.90
CA GLU A 375 14.13 -12.82 15.63
C GLU A 375 15.17 -13.55 16.47
N ALA A 376 16.15 -14.17 15.81
CA ALA A 376 17.42 -14.49 16.46
C ALA A 376 17.94 -13.23 17.19
N PRO A 377 18.73 -13.39 18.27
CA PRO A 377 19.36 -12.25 18.93
C PRO A 377 20.04 -11.35 17.88
N PHE A 378 19.51 -10.14 17.77
CA PHE A 378 19.89 -9.15 16.77
C PHE A 378 21.39 -8.88 16.84
N ASN A 379 22.11 -9.17 15.76
CA ASN A 379 23.53 -8.83 15.63
C ASN A 379 23.66 -7.57 14.75
N ARG A 380 24.21 -6.50 15.33
CA ARG A 380 24.47 -5.21 14.65
C ARG A 380 25.52 -5.29 13.55
N GLU A 381 26.34 -6.33 13.53
CA GLU A 381 27.37 -6.54 12.51
C GLU A 381 26.82 -7.17 11.23
N ARG A 382 25.52 -7.47 11.16
CA ARG A 382 24.88 -8.18 10.05
C ARG A 382 23.74 -7.39 9.44
N THR A 383 23.46 -7.69 8.19
CA THR A 383 22.26 -7.17 7.52
C THR A 383 20.99 -7.79 8.13
N PRO A 384 19.83 -7.10 8.06
CA PRO A 384 18.57 -7.65 8.54
C PRO A 384 18.21 -9.02 7.94
N ILE A 385 18.59 -9.24 6.68
CA ILE A 385 18.31 -10.49 5.96
C ILE A 385 19.16 -11.66 6.45
N GLU A 386 20.43 -11.41 6.80
CA GLU A 386 21.30 -12.43 7.39
C GLU A 386 20.84 -12.79 8.81
N ASN A 387 20.36 -11.82 9.58
CA ASN A 387 19.76 -12.07 10.89
C ASN A 387 18.49 -12.93 10.77
N TYR A 388 17.62 -12.63 9.80
CA TYR A 388 16.42 -13.44 9.52
C TYR A 388 16.76 -14.88 9.13
N GLN A 389 17.67 -15.06 8.18
CA GLN A 389 18.10 -16.39 7.73
C GLN A 389 18.76 -17.21 8.84
N ARG A 390 19.52 -16.57 9.74
CA ARG A 390 20.10 -17.26 10.90
C ARG A 390 19.04 -17.64 11.93
N GLY A 391 18.12 -16.73 12.27
CA GLY A 391 17.08 -17.01 13.27
C GLY A 391 16.19 -18.18 12.89
N ILE A 392 15.82 -18.28 11.62
CA ILE A 392 15.08 -19.45 11.13
C ILE A 392 15.89 -20.73 11.31
N ARG A 393 17.17 -20.73 10.93
CA ARG A 393 18.05 -21.89 11.09
C ARG A 393 18.25 -22.29 12.55
N GLU A 394 18.50 -21.35 13.45
CA GLU A 394 18.69 -21.63 14.88
C GLU A 394 17.47 -22.29 15.53
N VAL A 395 16.25 -21.97 15.07
CA VAL A 395 15.01 -22.60 15.56
C VAL A 395 14.75 -23.94 14.87
N MET A 396 14.97 -24.02 13.55
CA MET A 396 14.59 -25.18 12.73
C MET A 396 15.63 -26.31 12.78
N ASP A 397 16.93 -26.01 12.71
CA ASP A 397 17.99 -27.01 12.59
C ASP A 397 17.98 -28.02 13.75
N PRO A 398 17.89 -27.62 15.04
CA PRO A 398 17.86 -28.58 16.15
C PRO A 398 16.61 -29.46 16.12
N ALA A 399 15.49 -28.89 15.69
CA ALA A 399 14.22 -29.56 15.73
C ALA A 399 14.03 -30.51 14.52
N LEU A 400 14.68 -30.22 13.38
CA LEU A 400 14.85 -31.17 12.27
C LEU A 400 15.81 -32.31 12.64
N GLN A 401 16.93 -32.03 13.32
CA GLN A 401 17.87 -33.07 13.77
C GLN A 401 17.25 -34.04 14.78
N ASN A 402 16.50 -33.53 15.77
CA ASN A 402 15.85 -34.36 16.78
C ASN A 402 14.69 -35.21 16.22
N HIS A 403 14.02 -34.73 15.16
CA HIS A 403 12.93 -35.49 14.54
C HIS A 403 13.46 -36.76 13.87
N VAL A 404 14.55 -36.65 13.11
CA VAL A 404 15.09 -37.81 12.38
C VAL A 404 15.68 -38.87 13.31
N ALA A 405 16.29 -38.45 14.43
CA ALA A 405 16.77 -39.37 15.46
C ALA A 405 15.64 -40.18 16.15
N SER A 406 14.39 -39.71 16.09
CA SER A 406 13.25 -40.36 16.75
C SER A 406 12.61 -41.48 15.92
N TRP A 407 13.01 -41.65 14.66
CA TRP A 407 12.36 -42.58 13.73
C TRP A 407 12.83 -44.03 13.85
N GLY A 408 13.85 -44.32 14.68
CA GLY A 408 14.32 -45.69 14.93
C GLY A 408 14.93 -46.40 13.72
N VAL A 409 15.11 -45.70 12.60
CA VAL A 409 15.83 -46.12 11.38
C VAL A 409 17.32 -46.17 11.71
N SER A 410 17.92 -47.36 11.66
CA SER A 410 19.23 -47.60 12.27
C SER A 410 20.43 -47.56 11.33
N CYS A 411 20.25 -47.43 10.02
CA CYS A 411 21.35 -47.32 9.05
C CYS A 411 20.93 -46.36 7.92
N ASP A 412 21.83 -45.46 7.50
CA ASP A 412 21.80 -44.73 6.22
C ASP A 412 20.80 -43.57 6.04
N HIS A 413 20.55 -42.85 7.14
CA HIS A 413 19.79 -41.60 7.10
C HIS A 413 20.65 -40.39 6.69
N TYR A 414 20.12 -39.55 5.80
CA TYR A 414 20.71 -38.24 5.50
C TYR A 414 20.14 -37.17 6.42
N PRO A 415 20.98 -36.32 7.07
CA PRO A 415 20.49 -35.19 7.85
C PRO A 415 19.65 -34.25 7.00
N THR A 416 18.40 -34.02 7.40
CA THR A 416 17.54 -33.04 6.73
C THR A 416 18.24 -31.69 6.71
N ARG A 417 18.34 -31.08 5.53
CA ARG A 417 18.87 -29.73 5.38
C ARG A 417 17.81 -28.77 4.89
N LEU A 418 18.04 -27.49 5.17
CA LEU A 418 17.18 -26.41 4.75
C LEU A 418 17.97 -25.26 4.12
N ILE A 419 17.29 -24.53 3.25
CA ILE A 419 17.72 -23.20 2.79
C ILE A 419 16.58 -22.20 2.96
N VAL A 420 16.93 -20.96 3.25
CA VAL A 420 15.98 -19.85 3.40
C VAL A 420 16.13 -18.93 2.20
N VAL A 421 15.10 -18.89 1.37
CA VAL A 421 14.99 -17.97 0.23
C VAL A 421 14.18 -16.75 0.68
N PRO A 422 14.82 -15.59 0.86
CA PRO A 422 14.12 -14.39 1.29
C PRO A 422 13.23 -13.83 0.18
N TRP A 423 12.23 -13.04 0.56
CA TRP A 423 11.21 -12.52 -0.37
C TRP A 423 11.75 -11.59 -1.48
N ASN A 424 12.97 -11.07 -1.33
CA ASN A 424 13.66 -10.24 -2.31
C ASN A 424 14.78 -11.01 -3.04
N GLY A 425 14.91 -12.32 -2.79
CA GLY A 425 15.96 -13.18 -3.34
C GLY A 425 15.55 -13.96 -4.58
N PHE A 426 14.43 -13.61 -5.22
CA PHE A 426 13.84 -14.40 -6.31
C PHE A 426 14.44 -14.13 -7.70
N GLU A 427 15.31 -13.13 -7.84
CA GLU A 427 15.93 -12.74 -9.10
C GLU A 427 17.29 -13.42 -9.33
N LYS A 428 17.45 -14.67 -8.87
CA LYS A 428 18.68 -15.42 -9.13
C LYS A 428 18.74 -15.89 -10.58
N GLU A 429 19.94 -15.87 -11.15
CA GLU A 429 20.19 -16.41 -12.48
C GLU A 429 19.90 -17.91 -12.52
N LYS A 430 19.12 -18.33 -13.50
CA LYS A 430 18.76 -19.73 -13.72
C LYS A 430 19.95 -20.51 -14.26
N LYS A 431 20.35 -21.55 -13.54
CA LYS A 431 21.45 -22.45 -13.87
C LYS A 431 20.92 -23.71 -14.54
N TRP A 432 21.80 -24.39 -15.26
CA TRP A 432 21.52 -25.65 -15.96
C TRP A 432 22.53 -26.71 -15.53
N LEU A 433 22.02 -27.80 -14.97
CA LEU A 433 22.79 -29.00 -14.70
C LEU A 433 22.72 -29.92 -15.92
N ARG A 434 23.89 -30.30 -16.44
CA ARG A 434 24.05 -31.33 -17.46
C ARG A 434 25.29 -32.13 -17.11
N ARG A 435 25.19 -33.46 -17.18
CA ARG A 435 26.34 -34.35 -17.07
C ARG A 435 26.68 -34.93 -18.44
N GLU A 436 27.93 -35.35 -18.61
CA GLU A 436 28.36 -36.03 -19.84
C GLU A 436 27.83 -37.46 -19.91
N ASP A 437 27.64 -38.09 -18.75
CA ASP A 437 27.19 -39.46 -18.58
C ASP A 437 25.67 -39.61 -18.43
N ASP A 438 24.91 -38.52 -18.23
CA ASP A 438 23.45 -38.57 -18.06
C ASP A 438 22.70 -37.82 -19.19
N PRO A 439 21.68 -38.42 -19.84
CA PRO A 439 20.91 -37.76 -20.89
C PRO A 439 19.98 -36.65 -20.41
N HIS A 440 19.68 -36.57 -19.10
CA HIS A 440 18.76 -35.59 -18.54
C HIS A 440 19.44 -34.25 -18.26
N THR A 441 18.63 -33.21 -18.13
CA THR A 441 19.07 -31.85 -17.82
C THR A 441 18.06 -31.25 -16.85
N VAL A 442 18.55 -30.60 -15.80
CA VAL A 442 17.73 -29.93 -14.79
C VAL A 442 18.09 -28.46 -14.76
N SER A 443 17.09 -27.60 -14.71
CA SER A 443 17.30 -26.15 -14.56
C SER A 443 16.87 -25.71 -13.17
N TYR A 444 17.64 -24.84 -12.52
CA TYR A 444 17.41 -24.49 -11.12
C TYR A 444 17.94 -23.10 -10.77
N THR A 445 17.43 -22.51 -9.70
CA THR A 445 17.96 -21.28 -9.09
C THR A 445 18.52 -21.54 -7.69
N GLU A 446 18.00 -22.56 -7.01
CA GLU A 446 18.39 -22.96 -5.66
C GLU A 446 18.71 -24.45 -5.60
N MET A 447 19.54 -24.84 -4.63
CA MET A 447 19.97 -26.23 -4.43
C MET A 447 20.15 -26.55 -2.96
N ILE A 448 19.77 -27.76 -2.53
CA ILE A 448 20.10 -28.34 -1.23
C ILE A 448 20.95 -29.58 -1.47
N VAL A 449 22.13 -29.66 -0.86
CA VAL A 449 23.00 -30.85 -0.94
C VAL A 449 22.93 -31.59 0.37
N LEU A 450 22.63 -32.89 0.34
CA LEU A 450 22.71 -33.80 1.46
C LEU A 450 23.93 -34.70 1.27
N ASP A 451 24.67 -34.92 2.35
CA ASP A 451 25.82 -35.84 2.38
C ASP A 451 25.79 -36.60 3.71
N ALA A 452 26.01 -37.92 3.64
CA ALA A 452 26.05 -38.82 4.78
C ALA A 452 26.96 -40.00 4.46
N LYS A 453 27.42 -40.66 5.52
CA LYS A 453 28.13 -41.94 5.41
C LYS A 453 27.24 -43.04 5.96
N ASP A 454 27.26 -44.19 5.32
CA ASP A 454 26.67 -45.42 5.83
C ASP A 454 27.46 -46.01 7.00
N ALA A 455 26.94 -47.15 7.48
CA ALA A 455 27.52 -47.96 8.52
C ALA A 455 28.91 -48.55 8.16
N ASP A 456 29.23 -48.78 6.89
CA ASP A 456 30.51 -49.30 6.41
C ASP A 456 31.51 -48.22 5.95
N GLY A 457 31.05 -46.98 5.82
CA GLY A 457 31.86 -45.77 5.76
C GLY A 457 32.00 -45.12 4.38
N ASP A 458 31.26 -45.63 3.39
CA ASP A 458 31.10 -45.07 2.06
C ASP A 458 30.28 -43.77 2.13
N LEU A 459 30.59 -42.83 1.23
CA LEU A 459 30.02 -41.48 1.25
C LEU A 459 29.05 -41.33 0.08
N GLY A 460 27.77 -41.13 0.36
CA GLY A 460 26.84 -40.67 -0.65
C GLY A 460 26.62 -39.16 -0.57
N VAL A 461 26.40 -38.54 -1.74
CA VAL A 461 26.12 -37.10 -1.87
C VAL A 461 25.02 -36.89 -2.88
N TYR A 462 23.93 -36.25 -2.45
CA TYR A 462 22.72 -36.03 -3.25
C TYR A 462 22.34 -34.54 -3.27
N ALA A 463 22.12 -34.01 -4.46
CA ALA A 463 21.73 -32.61 -4.67
C ALA A 463 20.27 -32.51 -5.15
N PHE A 464 19.48 -31.70 -4.45
CA PHE A 464 18.09 -31.40 -4.75
C PHE A 464 17.98 -30.02 -5.38
N TYR A 465 17.30 -29.94 -6.52
CA TYR A 465 17.22 -28.73 -7.32
C TYR A 465 15.83 -28.10 -7.30
N PHE A 466 15.81 -26.79 -7.15
CA PHE A 466 14.59 -26.00 -7.12
C PHE A 466 14.67 -24.82 -8.08
N ASP A 467 13.58 -24.58 -8.81
CA ASP A 467 13.37 -23.36 -9.56
C ASP A 467 12.42 -22.46 -8.78
N VAL A 468 13.01 -21.43 -8.15
CA VAL A 468 12.31 -20.36 -7.45
C VAL A 468 12.40 -19.11 -8.29
N GLY A 469 11.26 -18.57 -8.71
CA GLY A 469 11.23 -17.39 -9.57
C GLY A 469 9.91 -16.65 -9.61
N VAL A 470 9.97 -15.43 -10.14
CA VAL A 470 8.80 -14.57 -10.37
C VAL A 470 8.02 -15.07 -11.58
N VAL A 471 6.73 -15.29 -11.39
CA VAL A 471 5.77 -15.50 -12.47
C VAL A 471 5.04 -14.17 -12.67
N TRP A 472 5.36 -13.49 -13.77
CA TRP A 472 4.62 -12.32 -14.23
C TRP A 472 3.29 -12.79 -14.79
N THR A 473 2.20 -12.33 -14.20
CA THR A 473 0.81 -12.60 -14.65
C THR A 473 0.27 -11.48 -15.49
#